data_AF-A0A382Z5Q1-F1
#
_entry.id   AF-A0A382Z5Q1-F1
#
_cell.length_a   1.000
_cell.length_b   1.000
_cell.length_c   1.000
_cell.angle_alpha   90.00
_cell.angle_beta   90.00
_cell.angle_gamma   90.00
#
_symmetry.space_group_name_H-M   'P 1'
#
loop_
_entity.id
_entity.type
_entity.pdbx_description
1 polymer ?
#
loop_
_entity_poly.entity_id
_entity_poly.type
_entity_poly.pdbx_seq_one_letter_code
_entity_poly.pdbx_strand_id
1 'polypeptide(L)'
;MGDTFDNRRNIDIQSLEWKKVNYFDKLQEMGITVHIIIGNHDIYYKDTNGVNSVDLLLREYNNIIVYSEPTEINIGGLDILLLPWITEENKMQTLEMMDNTKADVIMGHLELNGFVATRGHTMEHGMDTKLFDKFYRVYSGHYHTRSNDGKIYYLGNPYEMFWNDVNDTRGFHLFDTKTIEHTPINNPYRLFYNIYYEDTNYKLFDTREYKDKIVKVVVKKKTDQKQFEKFIDKLYNSGIQDLKIIENFVLTESSDFEV
;
A
#
# COMPACT_ATOMS: atom_id res chain seq x y z
N MET A 1 8.59 2.58 -2.37
CA MET A 1 9.17 3.39 -1.27
C MET A 1 9.21 2.54 -0.03
N GLY A 2 10.10 1.54 0.03
CA GLY A 2 10.10 0.50 1.07
C GLY A 2 8.95 -0.51 0.96
N ASP A 3 9.02 -1.52 1.82
CA ASP A 3 8.08 -2.64 1.93
C ASP A 3 7.87 -3.38 0.61
N THR A 4 9.00 -3.75 -0.01
CA THR A 4 8.99 -4.57 -1.22
C THR A 4 8.50 -5.99 -0.91
N PHE A 5 8.82 -6.47 0.29
CA PHE A 5 8.34 -7.71 0.86
C PHE A 5 7.59 -7.46 2.17
N ASP A 6 6.50 -8.20 2.37
CA ASP A 6 5.53 -7.96 3.46
C ASP A 6 5.99 -8.49 4.83
N ASN A 7 6.94 -9.41 4.86
CA ASN A 7 7.29 -10.12 6.09
C ASN A 7 8.80 -10.23 6.29
N ARG A 8 9.22 -9.82 7.49
CA ARG A 8 10.63 -9.78 7.95
C ARG A 8 11.30 -11.15 8.07
N ARG A 9 10.53 -12.24 8.13
CA ARG A 9 11.01 -13.59 8.47
C ARG A 9 10.68 -14.64 7.42
N ASN A 10 9.52 -14.54 6.80
CA ASN A 10 8.99 -15.57 5.92
C ASN A 10 8.75 -15.00 4.53
N ILE A 11 9.03 -15.82 3.52
CA ILE A 11 8.64 -15.53 2.15
C ILE A 11 7.89 -16.71 1.57
N ASP A 12 6.75 -16.40 0.98
CA ASP A 12 6.06 -17.33 0.11
C ASP A 12 6.81 -17.44 -1.22
N ILE A 13 7.25 -18.66 -1.55
CA ILE A 13 8.10 -18.91 -2.71
C ILE A 13 7.38 -18.66 -4.03
N GLN A 14 6.06 -18.89 -4.08
CA GLN A 14 5.25 -18.63 -5.27
C GLN A 14 5.16 -17.12 -5.53
N SER A 15 4.94 -16.34 -4.47
CA SER A 15 4.89 -14.88 -4.55
C SER A 15 6.24 -14.29 -4.97
N LEU A 16 7.35 -14.86 -4.49
CA LEU A 16 8.69 -14.46 -4.91
C LEU A 16 8.94 -14.75 -6.39
N GLU A 17 8.67 -15.98 -6.85
CA GLU A 17 8.80 -16.36 -8.26
C GLU A 17 7.96 -15.45 -9.15
N TRP A 18 6.69 -15.24 -8.78
CA TRP A 18 5.79 -14.37 -9.54
C TRP A 18 6.33 -12.95 -9.65
N LYS A 19 6.81 -12.36 -8.54
CA LYS A 19 7.38 -11.01 -8.52
C LYS A 19 8.63 -10.93 -9.40
N LYS A 20 9.51 -11.92 -9.38
CA LYS A 20 10.70 -11.95 -10.25
C LYS A 20 10.30 -11.95 -11.72
N VAL A 21 9.48 -12.91 -12.13
CA VAL A 21 9.10 -13.10 -13.54
C VAL A 21 8.24 -11.96 -14.11
N ASN A 22 7.27 -11.46 -13.32
CA ASN A 22 6.26 -10.52 -13.83
C ASN A 22 6.58 -9.05 -13.53
N TYR A 23 7.56 -8.77 -12.67
CA TYR A 23 7.91 -7.41 -12.30
C TYR A 23 9.40 -7.13 -12.51
N PHE A 24 10.30 -7.78 -11.76
CA PHE A 24 11.72 -7.42 -11.79
C PHE A 24 12.41 -7.77 -13.11
N ASP A 25 12.16 -8.97 -13.66
CA ASP A 25 12.67 -9.39 -14.97
C ASP A 25 12.19 -8.44 -16.07
N LYS A 26 10.91 -8.06 -16.01
CA LYS A 26 10.32 -7.12 -16.99
C LYS A 26 10.96 -5.75 -16.93
N LEU A 27 11.20 -5.21 -15.74
CA LEU A 27 11.87 -3.92 -15.58
C LEU A 27 13.32 -3.98 -16.09
N GLN A 28 14.03 -5.09 -15.86
CA GLN A 28 15.37 -5.30 -16.38
C GLN A 28 15.39 -5.42 -17.90
N GLU A 29 14.48 -6.20 -18.50
CA GLU A 29 14.31 -6.33 -19.95
C GLU A 29 14.02 -4.98 -20.63
N MET A 30 13.28 -4.10 -19.94
CA MET A 30 12.98 -2.74 -20.39
C MET A 30 14.14 -1.76 -20.21
N GLY A 31 15.24 -2.16 -19.56
CA GLY A 31 16.36 -1.28 -19.25
C GLY A 31 16.04 -0.22 -18.19
N ILE A 32 15.06 -0.47 -17.32
CA ILE A 32 14.67 0.45 -16.25
C ILE A 32 15.56 0.22 -15.03
N THR A 33 16.21 1.28 -14.56
CA THR A 33 16.88 1.28 -13.26
C THR A 33 15.85 1.42 -12.14
N VAL A 34 15.91 0.52 -11.16
CA VAL A 34 14.99 0.50 -10.02
C VAL A 34 15.73 0.92 -8.77
N HIS A 35 15.31 2.03 -8.17
CA HIS A 35 15.82 2.51 -6.89
C HIS A 35 14.88 2.04 -5.78
N ILE A 36 15.40 1.25 -4.82
CA ILE A 36 14.61 0.69 -3.72
C ILE A 36 15.22 1.12 -2.40
N ILE A 37 14.50 1.95 -1.65
CA ILE A 37 14.79 2.14 -0.22
C ILE A 37 14.21 0.98 0.59
N ILE A 38 14.87 0.62 1.68
CA ILE A 38 14.39 -0.40 2.62
C ILE A 38 13.23 0.13 3.46
N GLY A 39 12.13 -0.63 3.57
CA GLY A 39 11.02 -0.35 4.48
C GLY A 39 11.06 -1.17 5.77
N ASN A 40 10.10 -0.93 6.67
CA ASN A 40 10.08 -1.61 7.96
C ASN A 40 9.76 -3.10 7.81
N HIS A 41 9.06 -3.56 6.78
CA HIS A 41 8.76 -4.98 6.56
C HIS A 41 9.91 -5.74 5.90
N ASP A 42 10.84 -5.02 5.27
CA ASP A 42 11.96 -5.62 4.54
C ASP A 42 13.08 -6.13 5.47
N ILE A 43 13.20 -5.60 6.70
CA ILE A 43 14.33 -5.83 7.62
C ILE A 43 14.08 -6.98 8.60
N TYR A 44 15.11 -7.76 8.90
CA TYR A 44 15.00 -8.84 9.88
C TYR A 44 15.00 -8.32 11.33
N TYR A 45 15.97 -7.46 11.64
CA TYR A 45 16.14 -6.83 12.96
C TYR A 45 15.31 -5.55 13.07
N LYS A 46 15.04 -5.08 14.29
CA LYS A 46 14.24 -3.85 14.50
C LYS A 46 15.11 -2.59 14.61
N ASP A 47 16.37 -2.78 14.97
CA ASP A 47 17.36 -1.78 15.31
C ASP A 47 18.33 -1.49 14.16
N THR A 48 18.35 -2.31 13.11
CA THR A 48 19.24 -2.16 11.95
C THR A 48 18.58 -2.55 10.63
N ASN A 49 18.99 -1.87 9.55
CA ASN A 49 18.63 -2.22 8.17
C ASN A 49 19.63 -3.20 7.52
N GLY A 50 20.71 -3.58 8.22
CA GLY A 50 21.84 -4.33 7.65
C GLY A 50 21.49 -5.74 7.15
N VAL A 51 20.45 -6.38 7.70
CA VAL A 51 19.91 -7.65 7.17
C VAL A 51 18.50 -7.40 6.66
N ASN A 52 18.35 -7.37 5.34
CA ASN A 52 17.07 -7.10 4.68
C ASN A 52 16.82 -8.06 3.51
N SER A 53 15.53 -8.31 3.26
CA SER A 53 15.06 -9.22 2.22
C SER A 53 15.34 -8.71 0.80
N VAL A 54 15.29 -7.40 0.58
CA VAL A 54 15.49 -6.80 -0.75
C VAL A 54 16.87 -7.12 -1.29
N ASP A 55 17.92 -6.84 -0.53
CA ASP A 55 19.29 -7.16 -0.91
C ASP A 55 19.48 -8.67 -1.14
N LEU A 56 19.06 -9.50 -0.17
CA LEU A 56 19.27 -10.95 -0.24
C LEU A 56 18.60 -11.62 -1.43
N LEU A 57 17.43 -11.12 -1.86
CA LEU A 57 16.57 -11.79 -2.83
C LEU A 57 16.67 -11.23 -4.23
N LEU A 58 17.18 -10.00 -4.37
CA LEU A 58 17.23 -9.28 -5.64
C LEU A 58 18.65 -8.93 -6.08
N ARG A 59 19.70 -9.37 -5.37
CA ARG A 59 21.11 -9.11 -5.71
C ARG A 59 21.54 -9.61 -7.09
N GLU A 60 20.81 -10.54 -7.72
CA GLU A 60 21.11 -10.97 -9.08
C GLU A 60 20.76 -9.91 -10.15
N TYR A 61 19.93 -8.92 -9.81
CA TYR A 61 19.51 -7.88 -10.73
C TYR A 61 20.50 -6.72 -10.74
N ASN A 62 21.17 -6.53 -11.87
CA ASN A 62 22.15 -5.45 -12.05
C ASN A 62 21.53 -4.05 -12.23
N ASN A 63 20.22 -3.97 -12.48
CA ASN A 63 19.46 -2.73 -12.65
C ASN A 63 18.77 -2.28 -11.35
N ILE A 64 18.89 -3.04 -10.26
CA ILE A 64 18.30 -2.71 -8.96
C ILE A 64 19.38 -2.12 -8.05
N ILE A 65 19.10 -0.95 -7.49
CA ILE A 65 19.95 -0.27 -6.52
C ILE A 65 19.19 -0.21 -5.20
N VAL A 66 19.75 -0.85 -4.18
CA VAL A 66 19.15 -0.95 -2.85
C VAL A 66 19.80 0.05 -1.90
N TYR A 67 18.99 0.79 -1.16
CA TYR A 67 19.43 1.80 -0.20
C TYR A 67 18.96 1.42 1.20
N SER A 68 19.88 0.90 2.02
CA SER A 68 19.63 0.59 3.43
C SER A 68 19.95 1.75 4.38
N GLU A 69 20.72 2.74 3.91
CA GLU A 69 21.12 3.93 4.65
C GLU A 69 20.65 5.22 3.96
N PRO A 70 20.47 6.33 4.70
CA PRO A 70 20.15 7.62 4.10
C PRO A 70 21.18 7.98 3.04
N THR A 71 20.72 8.36 1.85
CA THR A 71 21.58 8.54 0.67
C THR A 71 21.09 9.66 -0.21
N GLU A 72 21.96 10.58 -0.62
CA GLU A 72 21.66 11.55 -1.67
C GLU A 72 21.88 10.93 -3.06
N ILE A 73 20.93 11.13 -3.95
CA ILE A 73 21.03 10.72 -5.35
C ILE A 73 20.65 11.89 -6.27
N ASN A 74 21.18 11.89 -7.49
CA ASN A 74 20.75 12.80 -8.55
C ASN A 74 20.02 12.03 -9.64
N ILE A 75 18.74 12.33 -9.86
CA ILE A 75 17.93 11.71 -10.91
C ILE A 75 17.42 12.80 -11.84
N GLY A 76 17.86 12.75 -13.10
CA GLY A 76 17.44 13.71 -14.12
C GLY A 76 17.75 15.17 -13.77
N GLY A 77 18.84 15.41 -13.01
CA GLY A 77 19.25 16.75 -12.56
C GLY A 77 18.65 17.19 -11.23
N LEU A 78 17.75 16.41 -10.64
CA LEU A 78 17.16 16.69 -9.33
C LEU A 78 17.90 15.93 -8.23
N ASP A 79 18.41 16.65 -7.23
CA ASP A 79 18.95 16.07 -6.01
C ASP A 79 17.81 15.62 -5.09
N ILE A 80 17.86 14.36 -4.65
CA ILE A 80 16.85 13.72 -3.82
C ILE A 80 17.56 13.06 -2.64
N LEU A 81 17.11 13.34 -1.42
CA LEU A 81 17.53 12.60 -0.23
C LEU A 81 16.61 11.39 -0.03
N LEU A 82 17.17 10.20 -0.18
CA LEU A 82 16.51 8.94 0.12
C LEU A 82 16.60 8.63 1.61
N LEU A 83 15.46 8.31 2.23
CA LEU A 83 15.37 7.94 3.64
C LEU A 83 14.75 6.53 3.78
N PRO A 84 15.55 5.46 3.84
CA PRO A 84 15.03 4.14 4.21
C PRO A 84 14.48 4.14 5.63
N TRP A 85 13.93 3.01 6.07
CA TRP A 85 13.37 2.87 7.40
C TRP A 85 14.35 3.34 8.47
N ILE A 86 13.88 4.21 9.35
CA ILE A 86 14.71 4.81 10.40
C ILE A 86 14.70 3.87 11.60
N THR A 87 15.87 3.35 11.94
CA THR A 87 16.11 2.50 13.11
C THR A 87 16.94 3.24 14.14
N GLU A 88 17.10 2.66 15.32
CA GLU A 88 17.97 3.26 16.34
C GLU A 88 19.43 3.41 15.87
N GLU A 89 19.94 2.49 15.03
CA GLU A 89 21.30 2.57 14.49
C GLU A 89 21.49 3.76 13.54
N ASN A 90 20.56 3.98 12.60
CA ASN A 90 20.74 4.97 11.53
C ASN A 90 20.06 6.33 11.80
N LYS A 91 19.36 6.48 12.93
CA LYS A 91 18.61 7.70 13.28
C LYS A 91 19.48 8.95 13.33
N MET A 92 20.64 8.87 13.97
CA MET A 92 21.55 10.02 14.09
C MET A 92 22.07 10.44 12.71
N GLN A 93 22.57 9.48 11.92
CA GLN A 93 23.02 9.73 10.55
C GLN A 93 21.91 10.32 9.68
N THR A 94 20.68 9.81 9.81
CA THR A 94 19.53 10.30 9.07
C THR A 94 19.24 11.76 9.38
N LEU A 95 19.21 12.14 10.67
CA LEU A 95 18.99 13.51 11.09
C LEU A 95 20.12 14.44 10.63
N GLU A 96 21.37 14.01 10.75
CA GLU A 96 22.54 14.78 10.28
C GLU A 96 22.51 14.99 8.76
N MET A 97 22.15 13.96 7.98
CA MET A 97 21.99 14.10 6.52
C MET A 97 20.82 14.99 6.17
N MET A 98 19.69 14.85 6.87
CA MET A 98 18.55 15.75 6.71
C MET A 98 18.94 17.19 7.02
N ASP A 99 19.78 17.48 8.02
CA ASP A 99 20.19 18.86 8.33
C ASP A 99 21.15 19.45 7.29
N ASN A 100 22.08 18.64 6.79
CA ASN A 100 23.18 19.12 5.93
C ASN A 100 22.90 19.04 4.42
N THR A 101 21.92 18.24 3.99
CA THR A 101 21.57 18.07 2.58
C THR A 101 21.16 19.39 1.92
N LYS A 102 21.50 19.50 0.63
CA LYS A 102 20.99 20.55 -0.26
C LYS A 102 19.82 20.09 -1.13
N ALA A 103 19.40 18.83 -1.03
CA ALA A 103 18.28 18.30 -1.77
C ALA A 103 16.97 18.97 -1.32
N ASP A 104 16.15 19.38 -2.29
CA ASP A 104 14.85 19.98 -2.02
C ASP A 104 13.76 18.91 -1.80
N VAL A 105 14.03 17.66 -2.17
CA VAL A 105 13.06 16.56 -2.16
C VAL A 105 13.55 15.42 -1.28
N ILE A 106 12.68 14.95 -0.39
CA ILE A 106 12.85 13.68 0.32
C ILE A 106 11.98 12.62 -0.33
N MET A 107 12.54 11.41 -0.46
CA MET A 107 11.81 10.20 -0.74
C MET A 107 12.12 9.18 0.36
N GLY A 108 11.15 8.91 1.24
CA GLY A 108 11.36 8.07 2.43
C GLY A 108 10.35 6.94 2.68
N HIS A 109 10.63 6.15 3.71
CA HIS A 109 9.70 5.21 4.32
C HIS A 109 9.49 5.61 5.78
N LEU A 110 8.58 6.56 6.00
CA LEU A 110 8.50 7.34 7.24
C LEU A 110 7.24 7.02 8.04
N GLU A 111 7.35 7.06 9.36
CA GLU A 111 6.25 6.98 10.31
C GLU A 111 5.99 8.37 10.92
N LEU A 112 5.21 9.20 10.23
CA LEU A 112 4.90 10.58 10.62
C LEU A 112 3.51 10.66 11.25
N ASN A 113 3.38 11.51 12.27
CA ASN A 113 2.06 11.80 12.84
C ASN A 113 1.22 12.68 11.90
N GLY A 114 -0.11 12.62 12.05
CA GLY A 114 -1.07 13.46 11.33
C GLY A 114 -1.54 12.93 9.97
N PHE A 115 -1.06 11.76 9.53
CA PHE A 115 -1.44 11.17 8.23
C PHE A 115 -2.31 9.92 8.38
N VAL A 116 -3.10 9.65 7.33
CA VAL A 116 -4.01 8.50 7.29
C VAL A 116 -3.22 7.25 6.92
N ALA A 117 -2.98 6.36 7.88
CA ALA A 117 -2.25 5.11 7.66
C ALA A 117 -3.07 4.13 6.81
N THR A 118 -4.33 3.97 7.20
CA THR A 118 -5.34 3.19 6.47
C THR A 118 -6.65 3.95 6.54
N ARG A 119 -7.58 3.66 5.62
CA ARG A 119 -8.87 4.35 5.56
C ARG A 119 -9.57 4.35 6.92
N GLY A 120 -9.83 5.54 7.45
CA GLY A 120 -10.49 5.74 8.75
C GLY A 120 -9.56 5.68 9.97
N HIS A 121 -8.25 5.55 9.78
CA HIS A 121 -7.25 5.52 10.85
C HIS A 121 -6.11 6.50 10.58
N THR A 122 -6.07 7.57 11.35
CA THR A 122 -5.02 8.60 11.32
C THR A 122 -3.99 8.30 12.41
N MET A 123 -2.71 8.42 12.10
CA MET A 123 -1.64 8.20 13.06
C MET A 123 -1.49 9.41 13.97
N GLU A 124 -1.75 9.25 15.27
CA GLU A 124 -1.60 10.30 16.29
C GLU A 124 -0.18 10.35 16.88
N HIS A 125 0.65 9.38 16.53
CA HIS A 125 2.04 9.24 16.97
C HIS A 125 2.96 9.07 15.76
N GLY A 126 4.26 9.27 15.98
CA GLY A 126 5.28 9.25 14.92
C GLY A 126 6.17 10.49 15.00
N MET A 127 7.09 10.58 14.06
CA MET A 127 8.05 11.68 13.95
C MET A 127 7.31 13.00 13.63
N ASP A 128 7.82 14.11 14.19
CA ASP A 128 7.27 15.46 13.98
C ASP A 128 7.52 15.90 12.53
N THR A 129 6.46 16.36 11.85
CA THR A 129 6.51 16.84 10.48
C THR A 129 7.36 18.10 10.33
N LYS A 130 7.58 18.86 11.40
CA LYS A 130 8.45 20.06 11.40
C LYS A 130 9.88 19.78 10.99
N LEU A 131 10.38 18.57 11.22
CA LEU A 131 11.72 18.17 10.77
C LEU A 131 11.88 18.24 9.25
N PHE A 132 10.75 18.25 8.53
CA PHE A 132 10.71 18.26 7.07
C PHE A 132 10.41 19.64 6.49
N ASP A 133 10.32 20.69 7.32
CA ASP A 133 9.79 21.98 6.87
C ASP A 133 10.66 22.68 5.82
N LYS A 134 11.98 22.45 5.85
CA LYS A 134 12.92 23.05 4.90
C LYS A 134 12.86 22.43 3.51
N PHE A 135 12.25 21.25 3.36
CA PHE A 135 12.15 20.56 2.08
C PHE A 135 10.95 21.09 1.28
N TYR A 136 11.12 21.17 -0.04
CA TYR A 136 10.05 21.56 -0.95
C TYR A 136 8.97 20.47 -1.05
N ARG A 137 9.38 19.20 -1.12
CA ARG A 137 8.48 18.04 -1.15
C ARG A 137 9.02 16.87 -0.35
N VAL A 138 8.11 16.12 0.26
CA VAL A 138 8.41 14.82 0.88
C VAL A 138 7.45 13.78 0.33
N TYR A 139 7.98 12.68 -0.17
CA TYR A 139 7.21 11.52 -0.61
C TYR A 139 7.52 10.33 0.27
N SER A 140 6.50 9.71 0.87
CA SER A 140 6.66 8.57 1.76
C SER A 140 5.87 7.34 1.31
N GLY A 141 6.47 6.17 1.53
CA GLY A 141 5.75 4.90 1.65
C GLY A 141 5.25 4.69 3.08
N HIS A 142 5.17 3.43 3.54
CA HIS A 142 4.71 2.98 4.86
C HIS A 142 3.18 3.00 5.04
N TYR A 143 2.53 4.14 4.84
CA TYR A 143 1.07 4.21 4.94
C TYR A 143 0.40 3.77 3.64
N HIS A 144 -0.67 2.99 3.78
CA HIS A 144 -1.32 2.32 2.66
C HIS A 144 -2.29 3.25 1.95
N THR A 145 -2.95 4.16 2.67
CA THR A 145 -3.86 5.14 2.07
C THR A 145 -3.11 6.39 1.63
N ARG A 146 -3.43 6.86 0.40
CA ARG A 146 -2.94 8.14 -0.09
C ARG A 146 -3.43 9.26 0.82
N SER A 147 -2.49 10.04 1.35
CA SER A 147 -2.79 11.20 2.18
C SER A 147 -1.70 12.26 2.06
N ASN A 148 -2.04 13.53 2.26
CA ASN A 148 -1.08 14.62 2.17
C ASN A 148 -1.55 15.87 2.93
N ASP A 149 -0.61 16.77 3.18
CA ASP A 149 -0.84 18.11 3.76
C ASP A 149 -0.46 19.24 2.80
N GLY A 150 -0.24 18.91 1.51
CA GLY A 150 0.26 19.84 0.51
C GLY A 150 1.78 19.97 0.43
N LYS A 151 2.57 19.35 1.31
CA LYS A 151 4.04 19.27 1.25
C LYS A 151 4.53 17.83 1.32
N ILE A 152 4.00 17.08 2.28
CA ILE A 152 4.28 15.68 2.55
C ILE A 152 3.17 14.84 1.95
N TYR A 153 3.55 13.82 1.19
CA TYR A 153 2.65 12.93 0.47
C TYR A 153 2.96 11.48 0.82
N TYR A 154 2.01 10.80 1.44
CA TYR A 154 1.99 9.35 1.49
C TYR A 154 1.40 8.82 0.19
N LEU A 155 2.19 8.03 -0.54
CA LEU A 155 1.84 7.55 -1.88
C LEU A 155 0.84 6.39 -1.87
N GLY A 156 0.67 5.74 -0.73
CA GLY A 156 -0.19 4.57 -0.60
C GLY A 156 0.32 3.32 -1.32
N ASN A 157 -0.43 2.24 -1.18
CA ASN A 157 -0.13 0.96 -1.80
C ASN A 157 -0.81 0.81 -3.19
N PRO A 158 -0.23 -0.02 -4.08
CA PRO A 158 -0.69 -0.12 -5.47
C PRO A 158 -2.00 -0.90 -5.67
N TYR A 159 -2.44 -1.68 -4.67
CA TYR A 159 -3.66 -2.50 -4.73
C TYR A 159 -4.27 -2.67 -3.33
N GLU A 160 -5.52 -3.12 -3.25
CA GLU A 160 -6.21 -3.38 -1.98
C GLU A 160 -5.59 -4.62 -1.30
N MET A 161 -5.16 -4.51 -0.04
CA MET A 161 -4.57 -5.62 0.73
C MET A 161 -5.56 -6.19 1.75
N PHE A 162 -6.42 -5.34 2.30
CA PHE A 162 -7.34 -5.70 3.39
C PHE A 162 -8.75 -5.18 3.13
N TRP A 163 -9.71 -5.68 3.91
CA TRP A 163 -11.11 -5.25 3.84
C TRP A 163 -11.33 -3.75 4.12
N ASN A 164 -10.43 -3.09 4.86
CA ASN A 164 -10.50 -1.65 5.10
C ASN A 164 -10.15 -0.83 3.85
N ASP A 165 -9.54 -1.46 2.84
CA ASP A 165 -9.14 -0.82 1.59
C ASP A 165 -10.26 -0.77 0.56
N VAL A 166 -11.41 -1.40 0.83
CA VAL A 166 -12.53 -1.46 -0.10
C VAL A 166 -12.95 -0.05 -0.52
N ASN A 167 -13.02 0.18 -1.83
CA ASN A 167 -13.34 1.49 -2.44
C ASN A 167 -12.32 2.60 -2.14
N ASP A 168 -11.17 2.29 -1.55
CA ASP A 168 -10.06 3.25 -1.47
C ASP A 168 -9.29 3.22 -2.80
N THR A 169 -8.90 4.38 -3.29
CA THR A 169 -8.24 4.48 -4.61
C THR A 169 -6.77 4.10 -4.48
N ARG A 170 -6.38 3.02 -5.17
CA ARG A 170 -5.03 2.46 -5.15
C ARG A 170 -4.29 2.73 -6.46
N GLY A 171 -2.97 2.54 -6.45
CA GLY A 171 -2.15 2.58 -7.65
C GLY A 171 -0.76 3.19 -7.39
N PHE A 172 -0.13 3.71 -8.43
CA PHE A 172 1.21 4.29 -8.36
C PHE A 172 1.20 5.74 -8.87
N HIS A 173 2.38 6.35 -8.98
CA HIS A 173 2.53 7.74 -9.40
C HIS A 173 3.59 7.84 -10.51
N LEU A 174 3.35 8.73 -11.45
CA LEU A 174 4.40 9.28 -12.31
C LEU A 174 5.00 10.50 -11.61
N PHE A 175 6.31 10.65 -11.65
CA PHE A 175 7.03 11.78 -11.05
C PHE A 175 7.93 12.43 -12.08
N ASP A 176 7.75 13.73 -12.31
CA ASP A 176 8.59 14.52 -13.22
C ASP A 176 9.66 15.25 -12.41
N THR A 177 10.93 14.91 -12.64
CA THR A 177 12.06 15.49 -11.90
C THR A 177 12.33 16.96 -12.23
N LYS A 178 11.80 17.48 -13.34
CA LYS A 178 11.98 18.89 -13.74
C LYS A 178 10.97 19.81 -13.08
N THR A 179 9.76 19.32 -12.84
CA THR A 179 8.66 20.12 -12.27
C THR A 179 8.34 19.73 -10.82
N ILE A 180 8.82 18.57 -10.37
CA ILE A 180 8.50 17.95 -9.06
C ILE A 180 6.99 17.66 -8.94
N GLU A 181 6.29 17.60 -10.07
CA GLU A 181 4.90 17.17 -10.13
C GLU A 181 4.82 15.65 -10.03
N HIS A 182 3.88 15.16 -9.22
CA HIS A 182 3.51 13.75 -9.18
C HIS A 182 2.06 13.59 -9.61
N THR A 183 1.80 12.66 -10.52
CA THR A 183 0.46 12.38 -11.06
C THR A 183 0.05 10.97 -10.69
N PRO A 184 -1.08 10.76 -10.00
CA PRO A 184 -1.55 9.43 -9.66
C PRO A 184 -2.02 8.67 -10.90
N ILE A 185 -1.60 7.41 -11.00
CA ILE A 185 -2.14 6.41 -11.92
C ILE A 185 -2.94 5.43 -11.09
N ASN A 186 -4.26 5.47 -11.24
CA ASN A 186 -5.18 4.64 -10.46
C ASN A 186 -5.19 3.22 -11.02
N ASN A 187 -5.09 2.24 -10.13
CA ASN A 187 -5.25 0.84 -10.47
C ASN A 187 -6.70 0.62 -10.93
N PRO A 188 -6.95 0.19 -12.18
CA PRO A 188 -8.32 -0.04 -12.65
C PRO A 188 -8.93 -1.31 -12.04
N TYR A 189 -8.12 -2.15 -11.40
CA TYR A 189 -8.54 -3.40 -10.79
C TYR A 189 -8.81 -3.22 -9.30
N ARG A 190 -9.87 -3.90 -8.85
CA ARG A 190 -10.22 -4.06 -7.43
C ARG A 190 -10.23 -5.53 -7.08
N LEU A 191 -9.92 -5.84 -5.82
CA LEU A 191 -9.87 -7.20 -5.30
C LEU A 191 -11.06 -7.48 -4.38
N PHE A 192 -11.48 -6.51 -3.57
CA PHE A 192 -12.49 -6.68 -2.54
C PHE A 192 -13.82 -6.01 -2.89
N TYR A 193 -14.91 -6.76 -2.73
CA TYR A 193 -16.28 -6.30 -2.96
C TYR A 193 -17.18 -6.61 -1.77
N ASN A 194 -18.02 -5.64 -1.39
CA ASN A 194 -19.11 -5.86 -0.44
C ASN A 194 -20.43 -5.95 -1.22
N ILE A 195 -21.19 -7.02 -1.00
CA ILE A 195 -22.53 -7.21 -1.53
C ILE A 195 -23.50 -7.15 -0.35
N TYR A 196 -24.49 -6.27 -0.41
CA TYR A 196 -25.53 -6.19 0.61
C TYR A 196 -26.75 -6.98 0.16
N TYR A 197 -26.98 -8.15 0.76
CA TYR A 197 -28.08 -9.02 0.40
C TYR A 197 -29.35 -8.64 1.18
N GLU A 198 -30.42 -8.33 0.44
CA GLU A 198 -31.73 -7.95 0.97
C GLU A 198 -32.84 -8.71 0.20
N ASP A 199 -32.93 -10.04 0.37
CA ASP A 199 -33.81 -10.92 -0.44
C ASP A 199 -33.66 -10.71 -1.97
N THR A 200 -32.45 -10.35 -2.39
CA THR A 200 -32.15 -10.06 -3.79
C THR A 200 -32.35 -11.31 -4.65
N ASN A 201 -33.19 -11.22 -5.68
CA ASN A 201 -33.45 -12.34 -6.57
C ASN A 201 -32.17 -12.73 -7.34
N TYR A 202 -31.62 -13.90 -7.02
CA TYR A 202 -30.38 -14.41 -7.62
C TYR A 202 -30.43 -14.46 -9.15
N LYS A 203 -31.60 -14.63 -9.77
CA LYS A 203 -31.71 -14.66 -11.24
C LYS A 203 -31.38 -13.31 -11.88
N LEU A 204 -31.69 -12.22 -11.20
CA LEU A 204 -31.54 -10.85 -11.71
C LEU A 204 -30.20 -10.19 -11.33
N PHE A 205 -29.51 -10.73 -10.32
CA PHE A 205 -28.24 -10.17 -9.85
C PHE A 205 -27.10 -10.50 -10.81
N ASP A 206 -26.41 -9.49 -11.37
CA ASP A 206 -25.26 -9.71 -12.24
C ASP A 206 -24.02 -10.04 -11.41
N THR A 207 -23.39 -11.18 -11.67
CA THR A 207 -22.21 -11.64 -10.93
C THR A 207 -20.91 -11.54 -11.72
N ARG A 208 -20.95 -11.03 -12.96
CA ARG A 208 -19.77 -11.01 -13.85
C ARG A 208 -18.61 -10.19 -13.29
N GLU A 209 -18.88 -9.12 -12.55
CA GLU A 209 -17.84 -8.25 -11.97
C GLU A 209 -17.07 -8.91 -10.81
N TYR A 210 -17.62 -9.98 -10.22
CA TYR A 210 -17.04 -10.64 -9.05
C TYR A 210 -16.11 -11.81 -9.39
N LYS A 211 -15.92 -12.11 -10.68
CA LYS A 211 -14.98 -13.15 -11.11
C LYS A 211 -13.54 -12.81 -10.65
N ASP A 212 -12.87 -13.80 -10.07
CA ASP A 212 -11.51 -13.71 -9.50
C ASP A 212 -11.41 -12.66 -8.38
N LYS A 213 -12.53 -12.33 -7.71
CA LYS A 213 -12.62 -11.34 -6.61
C LYS A 213 -12.85 -11.98 -5.26
N ILE A 214 -12.49 -11.24 -4.22
CA ILE A 214 -12.77 -11.56 -2.82
C ILE A 214 -14.06 -10.84 -2.43
N VAL A 215 -15.11 -11.59 -2.12
CA VAL A 215 -16.45 -11.05 -1.93
C VAL A 215 -16.89 -11.21 -0.48
N LYS A 216 -17.49 -10.15 0.08
CA LYS A 216 -18.15 -10.18 1.38
C LYS A 216 -19.64 -9.92 1.19
N VAL A 217 -20.46 -10.91 1.51
CA VAL A 217 -21.92 -10.76 1.53
C VAL A 217 -22.35 -10.36 2.93
N VAL A 218 -22.94 -9.17 3.05
CA VAL A 218 -23.55 -8.67 4.27
C VAL A 218 -25.06 -8.91 4.15
N VAL A 219 -25.57 -9.86 4.94
CA VAL A 219 -26.99 -10.23 4.94
C VAL A 219 -27.74 -9.25 5.81
N LYS A 220 -28.56 -8.41 5.18
CA LYS A 220 -29.47 -7.47 5.86
C LYS A 220 -30.89 -8.02 6.00
N LYS A 221 -31.35 -8.78 5.00
CA LYS A 221 -32.66 -9.44 5.02
C LYS A 221 -32.58 -10.79 4.31
N LYS A 222 -33.07 -11.84 4.96
CA LYS A 222 -33.09 -13.23 4.47
C LYS A 222 -34.39 -13.91 4.90
N THR A 223 -35.46 -13.70 4.14
CA THR A 223 -36.77 -14.30 4.41
C THR A 223 -36.91 -15.71 3.86
N ASP A 224 -36.18 -16.05 2.78
CA ASP A 224 -36.17 -17.38 2.17
C ASP A 224 -34.73 -17.92 2.09
N GLN A 225 -34.44 -18.91 2.94
CA GLN A 225 -33.14 -19.56 3.03
C GLN A 225 -32.72 -20.21 1.69
N LYS A 226 -33.68 -20.77 0.93
CA LYS A 226 -33.40 -21.44 -0.35
C LYS A 226 -33.05 -20.44 -1.45
N GLN A 227 -33.62 -19.23 -1.43
CA GLN A 227 -33.22 -18.18 -2.36
C GLN A 227 -31.83 -17.65 -2.04
N PHE A 228 -31.51 -17.52 -0.76
CA PHE A 228 -30.17 -17.13 -0.32
C PHE A 228 -29.11 -18.14 -0.73
N GLU A 229 -29.35 -19.44 -0.50
CA GLU A 229 -28.42 -20.50 -0.94
C GLU A 229 -28.16 -20.44 -2.45
N LYS A 230 -29.21 -20.25 -3.27
CA LYS A 230 -29.06 -20.07 -4.72
C LYS A 230 -28.30 -18.81 -5.11
N PHE A 231 -28.41 -17.75 -4.32
CA PHE A 231 -27.64 -16.51 -4.51
C PHE A 231 -26.15 -16.77 -4.29
N ILE A 232 -25.81 -17.45 -3.19
CA ILE A 232 -24.44 -17.85 -2.87
C ILE A 232 -23.88 -18.82 -3.91
N ASP A 233 -24.66 -19.83 -4.32
CA ASP A 233 -24.28 -20.76 -5.39
C ASP A 233 -23.98 -20.00 -6.70
N LYS A 234 -24.77 -18.99 -7.05
CA LYS A 234 -24.53 -18.17 -8.24
C LYS A 234 -23.21 -17.39 -8.14
N LEU A 235 -22.84 -16.91 -6.96
CA LEU A 235 -21.55 -16.26 -6.74
C LEU A 235 -20.39 -17.25 -6.92
N TYR A 236 -20.45 -18.43 -6.30
CA TYR A 236 -19.42 -19.46 -6.51
C TYR A 236 -19.29 -19.87 -7.98
N ASN A 237 -20.43 -20.08 -8.67
CA ASN A 237 -20.45 -20.41 -10.09
C ASN A 237 -19.91 -19.29 -11.00
N SER A 238 -19.79 -18.05 -10.50
CA SER A 238 -19.16 -16.94 -11.23
C SER A 238 -17.63 -16.93 -11.14
N GLY A 239 -17.04 -17.79 -10.31
CA GLY A 239 -15.59 -17.91 -10.14
C GLY A 239 -15.02 -16.86 -9.19
N ILE A 240 -15.71 -16.56 -8.09
CA ILE A 240 -15.11 -15.77 -7.00
C ILE A 240 -13.90 -16.50 -6.41
N GLN A 241 -12.92 -15.74 -5.92
CA GLN A 241 -11.71 -16.30 -5.31
C GLN A 241 -11.95 -16.69 -3.85
N ASP A 242 -12.72 -15.88 -3.11
CA ASP A 242 -13.04 -16.12 -1.71
C ASP A 242 -14.39 -15.46 -1.35
N LEU A 243 -15.07 -16.02 -0.34
CA LEU A 243 -16.37 -15.57 0.13
C LEU A 243 -16.42 -15.46 1.65
N LYS A 244 -16.76 -14.29 2.14
CA LYS A 244 -17.12 -14.07 3.55
C LYS A 244 -18.61 -13.71 3.67
N ILE A 245 -19.35 -14.40 4.52
CA ILE A 245 -20.74 -14.07 4.82
C ILE A 245 -20.81 -13.48 6.22
N ILE A 246 -21.52 -12.36 6.36
CA ILE A 246 -21.81 -11.72 7.65
C ILE A 246 -23.32 -11.65 7.79
N GLU A 247 -23.87 -12.37 8.77
CA GLU A 247 -25.27 -12.28 9.16
C GLU A 247 -25.35 -11.56 10.51
N ASN A 248 -25.63 -10.25 10.47
CA ASN A 248 -25.85 -9.47 11.69
C ASN A 248 -27.36 -9.34 11.91
N PHE A 249 -27.92 -10.24 12.72
CA PHE A 249 -29.30 -10.13 13.19
C PHE A 249 -29.49 -9.09 14.31
N VAL A 250 -28.43 -8.38 14.70
CA VAL A 250 -28.46 -7.28 15.67
C VAL A 250 -28.29 -5.95 14.93
N LEU A 251 -29.32 -5.56 14.19
CA LEU A 251 -29.67 -4.16 14.03
C LEU A 251 -30.80 -3.90 15.03
N THR A 252 -30.46 -3.77 16.32
CA THR A 252 -31.33 -2.97 17.19
C THR A 252 -31.38 -1.60 16.57
N GLU A 253 -32.59 -1.19 16.21
CA GLU A 253 -32.94 0.15 15.75
C GLU A 253 -32.15 1.18 16.55
N SER A 254 -31.14 1.81 15.94
CA SER A 254 -30.67 3.10 16.43
C SER A 254 -31.73 4.13 15.99
N SER A 255 -32.86 4.09 16.69
CA SER A 255 -33.84 5.16 16.74
C SER A 255 -33.15 6.42 17.25
N ASP A 256 -33.34 7.50 16.49
CA ASP A 256 -33.23 8.90 16.91
C ASP A 256 -31.88 9.37 17.46
N PHE A 257 -31.07 9.95 16.57
CA PHE A 257 -30.35 11.17 16.94
C PHE A 257 -31.25 12.36 16.56
N GLU A 258 -32.11 12.77 17.50
CA GLU A 258 -32.66 14.12 17.50
C GLU A 258 -31.58 15.11 17.97
N VAL A 259 -31.35 16.10 17.11
CA VAL A 259 -30.75 17.46 17.28
C VAL A 259 -29.39 17.57 17.96
#